data_AF-D3FYF9-F1
#
_entry.id   AF-D3FYF9-F1
#
_cell.length_a   1.000
_cell.length_b   1.000
_cell.length_c   1.000
_cell.angle_alpha   90.00
_cell.angle_beta   90.00
_cell.angle_gamma   90.00
#
_symmetry.space_group_name_H-M   'P 1'
#
loop_
_entity.id
_entity.type
_entity.pdbx_description
1 polymer ?
#
loop_
_entity_poly.entity_id
_entity_poly.type
_entity_poly.pdbx_seq_one_letter_code
_entity_poly.pdbx_strand_id
1 'polypeptide(L)'
;MKEGKMDQVNQLSVLRQHLEWSKERARLLEEIENTLVEMRELAEEAMNPQLDEEDRQELNERFIKLESQLIELQKEATGANLH
;
A
#
# COMPACT_ATOMS: atom_id res chain seq x y z
N MET A 1 10.06 12.00 -43.14
CA MET A 1 9.26 12.74 -42.11
C MET A 1 8.21 11.89 -41.38
N LYS A 2 7.77 10.73 -41.88
CA LYS A 2 6.81 9.86 -41.15
C LYS A 2 7.45 9.02 -40.04
N GLU A 3 8.68 8.54 -40.22
CA GLU A 3 9.39 7.70 -39.24
C GLU A 3 9.69 8.41 -37.93
N GLY A 4 10.24 9.64 -37.96
CA GLY A 4 10.54 10.39 -36.73
C GLY A 4 9.31 10.79 -35.89
N LYS A 5 8.11 10.86 -36.48
CA LYS A 5 6.86 11.06 -35.73
C LYS A 5 6.36 9.76 -35.08
N MET A 6 6.57 8.62 -35.73
CA MET A 6 6.21 7.30 -35.18
C MET A 6 7.06 6.98 -33.95
N ASP A 7 8.36 7.28 -33.99
CA ASP A 7 9.27 7.06 -32.86
C ASP A 7 8.94 7.96 -31.66
N GLN A 8 8.56 9.22 -31.88
CA GLN A 8 8.11 10.12 -30.82
C GLN A 8 6.80 9.65 -30.17
N VAL A 9 5.85 9.14 -30.95
CA VAL A 9 4.60 8.57 -30.42
C VAL A 9 4.88 7.33 -29.57
N ASN A 10 5.84 6.48 -29.98
CA ASN A 10 6.26 5.31 -29.21
C ASN A 10 7.00 5.70 -27.92
N GLN A 11 7.84 6.73 -27.93
CA GLN A 11 8.49 7.23 -26.72
C GLN A 11 7.47 7.80 -25.73
N LEU A 12 6.48 8.56 -26.24
CA LEU A 12 5.39 9.10 -25.42
C LEU A 12 4.54 8.01 -24.79
N SER A 13 4.26 6.90 -25.50
CA SER A 13 3.48 5.79 -24.94
C SER A 13 4.22 5.08 -23.81
N VAL A 14 5.53 4.83 -23.98
CA VAL A 14 6.40 4.24 -22.96
C VAL A 14 6.48 5.14 -21.72
N LEU A 15 6.70 6.45 -21.91
CA LEU A 15 6.74 7.41 -20.80
C LEU A 15 5.42 7.47 -20.03
N ARG A 16 4.27 7.38 -20.73
CA ARG A 16 2.95 7.33 -20.09
C ARG A 16 2.78 6.05 -19.27
N GLN A 17 3.21 4.91 -19.79
CA GLN A 17 3.15 3.64 -19.04
C GLN A 17 4.02 3.69 -17.79
N HIS A 18 5.25 4.22 -17.88
CA HIS A 18 6.11 4.40 -16.71
C HIS A 18 5.53 5.36 -15.68
N LEU A 19 4.93 6.47 -16.14
CA LEU A 19 4.27 7.42 -15.26
C LEU A 19 3.11 6.77 -14.51
N GLU A 20 2.26 6.03 -15.22
CA GLU A 20 1.11 5.37 -14.61
C GLU A 20 1.53 4.30 -13.61
N TRP A 21 2.53 3.49 -13.99
CA TRP A 21 3.14 2.53 -13.07
C TRP A 21 3.72 3.19 -11.82
N SER A 22 4.41 4.33 -11.97
CA SER A 22 4.98 5.05 -10.83
C SER A 22 3.91 5.64 -9.92
N LYS A 23 2.80 6.14 -10.49
CA LYS A 23 1.66 6.65 -9.71
C LYS A 23 1.00 5.54 -8.90
N GLU A 24 0.79 4.39 -9.52
CA GLU A 24 0.17 3.26 -8.84
C GLU A 24 1.02 2.78 -7.66
N ARG A 25 2.35 2.71 -7.84
CA ARG A 25 3.25 2.37 -6.73
C ARG A 25 3.26 3.43 -5.64
N ALA A 26 3.18 4.71 -5.98
CA ALA A 26 3.09 5.78 -4.99
C ALA A 26 1.79 5.65 -4.17
N ARG A 27 0.64 5.38 -4.82
CA ARG A 27 -0.64 5.12 -4.15
C ARG A 27 -0.55 3.95 -3.17
N LEU A 28 0.01 2.82 -3.60
CA LEU A 28 0.16 1.65 -2.75
C LEU A 28 1.08 1.92 -1.54
N LEU A 29 2.16 2.68 -1.73
CA LEU A 29 3.04 3.06 -0.63
C LEU A 29 2.35 3.98 0.38
N GLU A 30 1.52 4.91 -0.08
CA GLU A 30 0.71 5.76 0.79
C GLU A 30 -0.30 4.93 1.61
N GLU A 31 -0.94 3.93 1.00
CA GLU A 31 -1.86 3.02 1.71
C GLU A 31 -1.15 2.14 2.74
N ILE A 32 0.08 1.68 2.42
CA ILE A 32 0.94 0.97 3.36
C ILE A 32 1.30 1.87 4.55
N GLU A 33 1.72 3.11 4.28
CA GLU A 33 2.08 4.07 5.33
C GLU A 33 0.90 4.36 6.25
N ASN A 34 -0.28 4.61 5.70
CA ASN A 34 -1.51 4.82 6.48
C ASN A 34 -1.84 3.61 7.36
N THR A 35 -1.74 2.40 6.81
CA THR A 35 -1.98 1.16 7.57
C THR A 35 -0.99 1.02 8.73
N LEU A 36 0.29 1.33 8.52
CA LEU A 36 1.31 1.29 9.57
C LEU A 36 1.07 2.35 10.66
N VAL A 37 0.58 3.53 10.28
CA VAL A 37 0.18 4.57 11.24
C VAL A 37 -0.97 4.06 12.11
N GLU A 38 -2.01 3.48 11.52
CA GLU A 38 -3.14 2.91 12.28
C GLU A 38 -2.68 1.77 13.21
N MET A 39 -1.77 0.90 12.77
CA MET A 39 -1.20 -0.15 13.62
C MET A 39 -0.42 0.43 14.82
N ARG A 40 0.31 1.54 14.61
CA ARG A 40 1.00 2.24 15.70
C ARG A 40 0.00 2.81 16.70
N GLU A 41 -1.06 3.47 16.22
CA GLU A 41 -2.10 4.04 17.07
C GLU A 41 -2.81 2.95 17.91
N LEU A 42 -3.11 1.79 17.32
CA LEU A 42 -3.63 0.64 18.06
C LEU A 42 -2.64 0.14 19.14
N ALA A 43 -1.35 0.09 18.82
CA ALA A 43 -0.35 -0.34 19.77
C ALA A 43 -0.24 0.63 20.95
N GLU A 44 -0.33 1.95 20.69
CA GLU A 44 -0.37 2.99 21.72
C GLU A 44 -1.64 2.87 22.58
N GLU A 45 -2.81 2.64 21.96
CA GLU A 45 -4.08 2.40 22.65
C GLU A 45 -3.99 1.18 23.58
N ALA A 46 -3.42 0.08 23.10
CA ALA A 46 -3.24 -1.17 23.85
C ALA A 46 -2.33 -1.02 25.09
N MET A 47 -1.51 0.04 25.18
CA MET A 47 -0.72 0.31 26.38
C MET A 47 -1.56 0.87 27.54
N ASN A 48 -2.83 1.23 27.32
CA ASN A 48 -3.70 1.76 28.35
C ASN A 48 -3.99 0.69 29.43
N PRO A 49 -3.54 0.89 30.69
CA PRO A 49 -3.73 -0.11 31.75
C PRO A 49 -5.18 -0.26 32.21
N GLN A 50 -6.08 0.64 31.78
CA GLN A 50 -7.51 0.60 32.11
C GLN A 50 -8.34 -0.25 31.15
N LEU A 51 -7.74 -0.77 30.07
CA LEU A 51 -8.44 -1.66 29.14
C LEU A 51 -8.79 -2.97 29.82
N ASP A 52 -10.06 -3.34 29.73
CA ASP A 52 -10.51 -4.66 30.13
C ASP A 52 -10.16 -5.71 29.07
N GLU A 53 -10.52 -6.97 29.34
CA GLU A 53 -10.18 -8.08 28.45
C GLU A 53 -10.95 -8.03 27.13
N GLU A 54 -12.18 -7.50 27.13
CA GLU A 54 -13.01 -7.37 25.93
C GLU A 54 -12.41 -6.33 24.98
N ASP A 55 -12.05 -5.16 25.52
CA ASP A 55 -11.38 -4.10 24.76
C ASP A 55 -10.03 -4.58 24.19
N ARG A 56 -9.24 -5.31 24.99
CA ARG A 56 -7.96 -5.89 24.53
C ARG A 56 -8.15 -6.86 23.38
N GLN A 57 -9.19 -7.69 23.45
CA GLN A 57 -9.50 -8.64 22.40
C GLN A 57 -9.94 -7.92 21.12
N GLU A 58 -10.75 -6.87 21.22
CA GLU A 58 -11.14 -6.05 20.07
C GLU A 58 -9.92 -5.39 19.41
N LEU A 59 -9.00 -4.81 20.20
CA LEU A 59 -7.77 -4.22 19.67
C LEU A 59 -6.91 -5.24 18.93
N ASN A 60 -6.79 -6.46 19.48
CA ASN A 60 -6.04 -7.53 18.83
C ASN A 60 -6.71 -7.99 17.51
N GLU A 61 -8.04 -8.11 17.47
CA GLU A 61 -8.77 -8.43 16.24
C GLU A 61 -8.58 -7.36 15.17
N ARG A 62 -8.64 -6.08 15.55
CA ARG A 62 -8.34 -4.95 14.65
C ARG A 62 -6.89 -5.00 14.15
N PHE A 63 -5.94 -5.30 15.02
CA PHE A 63 -4.52 -5.41 14.65
C PHE A 63 -4.29 -6.54 13.63
N ILE A 64 -4.84 -7.74 13.85
CA ILE A 64 -4.72 -8.88 12.92
C ILE A 64 -5.30 -8.53 11.54
N LYS A 65 -6.40 -7.77 11.51
CA LYS A 65 -7.00 -7.30 10.27
C LYS A 65 -6.08 -6.33 9.52
N LEU A 66 -5.48 -5.36 10.20
CA LEU A 66 -4.52 -4.43 9.60
C LEU A 66 -3.25 -5.16 9.12
N GLU A 67 -2.75 -6.15 9.87
CA GLU A 67 -1.61 -6.97 9.45
C GLU A 67 -1.93 -7.72 8.14
N SER A 68 -3.13 -8.30 8.04
CA SER A 68 -3.57 -8.97 6.81
C SER A 68 -3.65 -8.01 5.63
N GLN A 69 -4.19 -6.80 5.84
CA GLN A 69 -4.26 -5.77 4.80
C GLN A 69 -2.87 -5.30 4.36
N LEU A 70 -1.96 -5.08 5.31
CA LEU A 70 -0.58 -4.69 5.05
C LEU A 70 0.14 -5.73 4.19
N ILE A 71 -0.04 -7.02 4.48
CA ILE A 71 0.54 -8.11 3.70
C ILE A 71 0.04 -8.08 2.25
N GLU A 72 -1.26 -7.88 2.02
CA GLU A 72 -1.81 -7.81 0.66
C GLU A 72 -1.30 -6.57 -0.10
N LEU A 73 -1.25 -5.40 0.54
CA LEU A 73 -0.69 -4.19 -0.05
C LEU A 73 0.80 -4.36 -0.41
N GLN A 74 1.57 -5.02 0.45
CA GLN A 74 2.98 -5.32 0.18
C GLN A 74 3.15 -6.28 -1.01
N LYS A 75 2.30 -7.29 -1.15
CA LYS A 75 2.31 -8.18 -2.33
C LYS A 75 2.01 -7.41 -3.61
N GLU A 76 1.04 -6.51 -3.57
CA GLU A 76 0.68 -5.67 -4.71
C GLU A 76 1.83 -4.71 -5.08
N ALA A 77 2.41 -4.01 -4.11
CA ALA A 77 3.49 -3.04 -4.31
C ALA A 77 4.81 -3.66 -4.79
N THR A 78 5.07 -4.91 -4.43
CA THR A 78 6.27 -5.68 -4.84
C THR A 78 6.06 -6.44 -6.15
N GLY A 79 4.82 -6.57 -6.63
CA GLY A 79 4.49 -7.36 -7.82
C GLY A 79 4.64 -8.88 -7.60
N ALA A 80 4.60 -9.35 -6.34
CA ALA A 80 4.77 -10.76 -5.99
C ALA A 80 3.66 -11.69 -6.52
N ASN A 81 2.59 -11.12 -7.12
CA ASN A 81 1.53 -11.84 -7.83
C ASN A 81 1.80 -12.03 -9.34
N LEU A 82 2.98 -11.65 -9.85
CA LEU A 82 3.38 -11.84 -11.25
C LEU A 82 4.32 -13.05 -11.41
N HIS A 83 3.85 -14.25 -11.10
CA HIS A 83 4.51 -15.52 -11.45
C HIS A 83 3.50 -16.55 -11.94
#